data_AF-A0AAJ2BH08-F1
#
_entry.id   AF-A0AAJ2BH08-F1
#
_cell.length_a   1.000
_cell.length_b   1.000
_cell.length_c   1.000
_cell.angle_alpha   90.00
_cell.angle_beta   90.00
_cell.angle_gamma   90.00
#
_symmetry.space_group_name_H-M   'P 1'
#
loop_
_entity.id
_entity.type
_entity.pdbx_description
1 polymer ?
#
loop_
_entity_poly.entity_id
_entity_poly.type
_entity_poly.pdbx_seq_one_letter_code
_entity_poly.pdbx_strand_id
1 'polypeptide(L)' 'MSRTFEVEPILTALIDEYQSLGCFVFNSDGKIYARITSPEDDQGQVHFKMDFCLTTIAETAAERLSQ' A
#
# COMPACT_ATOMS: atom_id res chain seq x y z
N MET A 1 -7.67 24.04 20.99
CA MET A 1 -8.41 24.21 19.73
C MET A 1 -8.05 23.04 18.85
N SER A 2 -9.00 22.12 18.64
CA SER A 2 -8.82 20.94 17.79
C SER A 2 -8.71 21.42 16.35
N ARG A 3 -7.52 21.31 15.74
CA ARG A 3 -7.37 21.52 14.30
C ARG A 3 -8.07 20.37 13.60
N THR A 4 -9.31 20.58 13.17
CA THR A 4 -9.96 19.73 12.19
C THR A 4 -9.21 19.93 10.89
N PHE A 5 -8.35 18.97 10.55
CA PHE A 5 -7.76 18.94 9.22
C PHE A 5 -8.88 18.69 8.21
N GLU A 6 -8.92 19.48 7.14
CA GLU A 6 -9.89 19.26 6.08
C GLU A 6 -9.55 17.93 5.40
N VAL A 7 -10.53 17.03 5.37
CA VAL A 7 -10.35 15.63 4.97
C VAL A 7 -10.01 15.51 3.49
N GLU A 8 -10.57 16.39 2.66
CA GLU A 8 -10.42 16.36 1.21
C GLU A 8 -8.97 16.57 0.73
N PRO A 9 -8.23 17.63 1.13
CA PRO A 9 -6.83 17.80 0.74
C PRO A 9 -5.92 16.65 1.15
N ILE A 10 -6.17 16.04 2.32
CA ILE A 10 -5.40 14.89 2.81
C ILE A 10 -5.69 13.67 1.92
N LEU A 11 -6.96 13.43 1.59
CA LEU A 11 -7.35 12.33 0.72
C LEU A 11 -6.75 12.49 -0.68
N THR A 12 -6.78 13.70 -1.25
CA THR A 12 -6.15 13.99 -2.56
C THR A 12 -4.65 13.73 -2.54
N ALA A 13 -3.92 14.22 -1.53
CA ALA A 13 -2.47 13.99 -1.44
C ALA A 13 -2.13 12.50 -1.29
N LEU A 14 -2.95 11.73 -0.57
CA LEU A 14 -2.78 10.28 -0.45
C LEU A 14 -3.06 9.54 -1.77
N ILE A 15 -4.02 10.01 -2.56
CA ILE A 15 -4.33 9.45 -3.90
C ILE A 15 -3.20 9.77 -4.88
N ASP A 16 -2.68 10.99 -4.89
CA ASP A 16 -1.57 11.39 -5.76
C ASP A 16 -0.30 10.59 -5.43
N GLU A 17 0.01 10.42 -4.14
CA GLU A 17 1.13 9.59 -3.69
C GLU A 17 0.91 8.11 -4.06
N TYR A 18 -0.34 7.61 -3.95
CA TYR A 18 -0.73 6.25 -4.38
C TYR A 18 -0.47 6.03 -5.88
N GLN A 19 -0.85 7.00 -6.72
CA GLN A 19 -0.63 6.93 -8.16
C GLN A 19 0.85 7.08 -8.52
N SER A 20 1.59 7.94 -7.82
CA SER A 20 3.01 8.21 -8.10
C SER A 20 3.93 7.07 -7.70
N LEU A 21 3.68 6.40 -6.57
CA LEU A 21 4.57 5.35 -6.06
C LEU A 21 4.25 3.97 -6.63
N GLY A 22 2.99 3.72 -7.05
CA GLY A 22 2.53 2.41 -7.50
C GLY A 22 2.66 1.30 -6.45
N CYS A 23 2.96 1.66 -5.19
CA CYS A 23 3.19 0.75 -4.08
C CYS A 23 2.67 1.36 -2.77
N PHE A 24 1.88 0.60 -2.01
CA PHE A 24 1.26 1.04 -0.76
C PHE A 24 1.35 -0.04 0.31
N VAL A 25 1.73 0.35 1.54
CA VAL A 25 1.81 -0.56 2.68
C VAL A 25 0.65 -0.35 3.62
N PHE A 26 -0.05 -1.43 3.98
CA PHE A 26 -1.19 -1.38 4.89
C PHE A 26 -1.23 -2.55 5.86
N ASN A 27 -1.95 -2.35 6.97
CA ASN A 27 -2.26 -3.40 7.92
C ASN A 27 -3.65 -3.97 7.63
N SER A 28 -3.76 -5.30 7.60
CA SER A 28 -5.03 -6.03 7.56
C SER A 28 -4.90 -7.26 8.44
N ASP A 29 -5.87 -7.49 9.32
CA ASP A 29 -5.92 -8.66 10.21
C ASP A 29 -4.62 -8.89 11.00
N GLY A 30 -3.98 -7.80 11.45
CA GLY A 30 -2.71 -7.84 12.20
C GLY A 30 -1.47 -8.14 11.36
N LYS A 31 -1.60 -8.31 10.05
CA LYS A 31 -0.50 -8.54 9.11
C LYS A 31 -0.25 -7.31 8.24
N ILE A 32 1.00 -7.16 7.82
CA ILE A 32 1.45 -6.06 6.96
C ILE A 32 1.49 -6.55 5.51
N TYR A 33 0.87 -5.79 4.62
CA TYR A 33 0.81 -6.06 3.19
C TYR A 33 1.40 -4.91 2.39
N ALA A 34 2.11 -5.24 1.31
CA ALA A 34 2.44 -4.31 0.25
C ALA A 34 1.54 -4.56 -0.95
N ARG A 35 0.74 -3.57 -1.34
CA ARG A 35 -0.03 -3.56 -2.58
C ARG A 35 0.77 -2.89 -3.67
N ILE A 36 0.94 -3.56 -4.79
CA ILE A 36 1.53 -3.01 -6.01
C ILE A 36 0.44 -2.88 -7.05
N THR A 37 0.35 -1.71 -7.69
CA THR A 37 -0.58 -1.46 -8.78
C THR A 37 0.15 -0.94 -10.01
N SER A 38 -0.34 -1.29 -11.20
CA SER A 38 0.10 -0.57 -12.40
C SER A 38 -0.37 0.89 -12.34
N PRO A 39 0.30 1.80 -13.04
CA PRO A 39 -0.27 3.11 -13.33
C PRO A 39 -1.64 2.97 -13.97
N GLU A 40 -2.48 3.99 -13.78
CA GLU A 40 -3.72 4.14 -14.54
C GLU A 40 -3.38 4.42 -16.01
N ASP A 41 -4.13 3.80 -16.93
CA ASP A 41 -4.05 4.14 -18.35
C ASP A 41 -4.83 5.42 -18.70
N ASP A 42 -4.82 5.81 -19.97
CA ASP A 42 -5.54 7.00 -20.46
C ASP A 42 -7.07 6.91 -20.28
N GLN A 43 -7.59 5.74 -19.90
CA GLN A 43 -9.01 5.50 -19.59
C GLN A 43 -9.28 5.44 -18.07
N GLY A 44 -8.26 5.68 -17.24
CA GLY A 44 -8.35 5.60 -15.77
C GLY A 44 -8.41 4.16 -15.24
N GLN A 45 -8.00 3.16 -16.03
CA GLN A 45 -8.04 1.76 -15.62
C GLN A 45 -6.71 1.28 -15.04
N VAL A 46 -6.78 0.60 -13.90
CA VAL A 46 -5.66 -0.14 -13.29
C VAL A 46 -5.73 -1.60 -13.75
N HIS A 47 -4.81 -2.00 -14.61
CA HIS A 47 -4.78 -3.36 -15.19
C HIS A 47 -4.17 -4.39 -14.26
N PHE A 48 -3.32 -3.97 -13.32
CA PHE A 48 -2.62 -4.86 -12.41
C PHE A 48 -2.75 -4.37 -10.98
N LYS A 49 -3.14 -5.28 -10.09
CA LYS A 49 -3.19 -5.07 -8.64
C LYS A 49 -2.81 -6.37 -7.95
N MET A 50 -1.77 -6.33 -7.12
CA MET A 50 -1.30 -7.50 -6.39
C MET A 50 -0.90 -7.13 -4.96
N ASP A 51 -1.28 -7.97 -4.00
CA ASP A 51 -0.97 -7.80 -2.59
C ASP A 51 0.03 -8.87 -2.12
N PHE A 52 1.13 -8.42 -1.52
CA PHE A 52 2.16 -9.28 -0.94
C PHE A 52 2.10 -9.19 0.59
N CYS A 53 1.93 -10.33 1.27
CA CYS A 53 1.98 -10.38 2.73
C CYS A 53 3.44 -10.28 3.20
N LEU A 54 3.87 -9.09 3.58
CA LEU A 54 5.24 -8.84 4.06
C LEU A 54 5.51 -9.59 5.36
N THR A 55 4.51 -9.72 6.24
CA THR A 55 4.64 -10.49 7.48
C THR A 55 5.02 -11.94 7.20
N THR A 56 4.33 -12.60 6.28
CA THR A 56 4.63 -14.01 5.93
C THR A 56 5.97 -14.18 5.23
N ILE A 57 6.36 -13.21 4.40
CA ILE A 57 7.70 -13.21 3.79
C ILE A 57 8.77 -13.10 4.88
N ALA A 58 8.60 -12.20 5.84
CA ALA A 58 9.53 -12.02 6.95
C ALA A 58 9.60 -13.26 7.86
N GLU A 59 8.47 -13.88 8.20
CA GLU A 59 8.40 -15.14 8.96
C GLU A 59 9.19 -16.25 8.26
N THR A 60 8.95 -16.43 6.96
CA THR A 60 9.64 -17.45 6.15
C THR A 60 11.15 -17.19 6.06
N ALA A 61 11.55 -15.92 5.94
CA ALA A 61 12.96 -15.55 5.90
C ALA A 61 13.65 -15.80 7.26
N ALA A 62 12.98 -15.46 8.37
CA ALA A 62 13.48 -15.69 9.72
C ALA A 62 13.66 -17.20 10.01
N GLU A 63 12.71 -18.03 9.60
CA GLU A 63 12.81 -19.49 9.71
C GLU A 63 14.05 -20.03 8.97
N ARG A 64 14.29 -19.58 7.74
CA ARG A 64 15.43 -20.02 6.92
C ARG A 64 16.78 -19.56 7.46
N LEU A 65 16.85 -18.37 8.05
CA LEU A 65 18.09 -17.83 8.64
C LEU A 65 18.42 -18.44 10.01
N SER A 66 17.47 -19.14 10.62
CA SER A 66 17.64 -19.81 11.90
C SER A 66 18.07 -21.28 11.76
N GLN A 67 18.26 -21.77 10.52
CA GLN A 67 18.79 -23.09 10.18
C GLN A 67 20.28 -23.01 9.88
#